data_AF-A0A674A4Y8-F1
#
_entry.id   AF-A0A674A4Y8-F1
#
_cell.length_a   1.000
_cell.length_b   1.000
_cell.length_c   1.000
_cell.angle_alpha   90.00
_cell.angle_beta   90.00
_cell.angle_gamma   90.00
#
_symmetry.space_group_name_H-M   'P 1'
#
loop_
_entity.id
_entity.type
_entity.pdbx_description
1 polymer ?
#
loop_
_entity_poly.entity_id
_entity_poly.type
_entity_poly.pdbx_seq_one_letter_code
_entity_poly.pdbx_strand_id
1 'polypeptide(L)'
;MDSSMYLYDIIDSGDDSLGWRGLAARIVPSWMEVRRTERLEAIGKSPTRELIWSWAQQNKTVGDLVNVLEDMGHYRALQLFIPQGRNHRLVITYSDVIEGTRHFHQDMKISEGSFSAVYRAVKGNETFAVKLFKQVLTLPLHTVLHL
;
A
#
# COMPACT_ATOMS: atom_id res chain seq x y z
N MET A 1 -10.61 11.28 -7.91
CA MET A 1 -11.37 10.31 -7.12
C MET A 1 -10.41 9.25 -6.61
N ASP A 2 -10.47 8.93 -5.33
CA ASP A 2 -9.64 7.91 -4.68
C ASP A 2 -10.01 6.52 -5.24
N SER A 3 -9.03 5.74 -5.69
CA SER A 3 -9.24 4.39 -6.23
C SER A 3 -9.98 3.47 -5.25
N SER A 4 -9.85 3.75 -3.94
CA SER A 4 -10.53 3.03 -2.88
C SER A 4 -12.04 3.25 -2.91
N MET A 5 -12.51 4.49 -3.18
CA MET A 5 -13.94 4.78 -3.29
C MET A 5 -14.57 4.08 -4.50
N TYR A 6 -13.83 4.05 -5.61
CA TYR A 6 -14.30 3.41 -6.84
C TYR A 6 -14.41 1.88 -6.71
N LEU A 7 -13.55 1.24 -5.92
CA LEU A 7 -13.68 -0.18 -5.57
C LEU A 7 -15.00 -0.47 -4.83
N TYR A 8 -15.34 0.38 -3.85
CA TYR A 8 -16.54 0.19 -3.05
C TYR A 8 -17.79 0.33 -3.91
N ASP A 9 -17.85 1.36 -4.77
CA ASP A 9 -18.98 1.60 -5.66
C ASP A 9 -19.21 0.42 -6.64
N ILE A 10 -18.14 -0.19 -7.17
CA ILE A 10 -18.23 -1.36 -8.05
C ILE A 10 -18.86 -2.56 -7.33
N ILE A 11 -18.44 -2.84 -6.10
CA ILE A 11 -18.89 -4.04 -5.37
C ILE A 11 -20.27 -3.80 -4.71
N ASP A 12 -20.53 -2.58 -4.22
CA ASP A 12 -21.80 -2.20 -3.61
C ASP A 12 -22.93 -2.15 -4.64
N SER A 13 -22.65 -1.72 -5.88
CA SER A 13 -23.65 -1.70 -6.97
C SER A 13 -24.05 -3.09 -7.46
N GLY A 14 -23.20 -4.10 -7.25
CA GLY A 14 -23.50 -5.50 -7.61
C GLY A 14 -23.56 -5.80 -9.11
N ASP A 15 -23.08 -4.90 -9.96
CA ASP A 15 -23.26 -4.93 -11.42
C ASP A 15 -22.54 -6.10 -12.11
N ASP A 16 -21.46 -6.64 -11.53
CA ASP A 16 -20.59 -7.62 -12.21
C ASP A 16 -20.66 -9.06 -11.67
N SER A 17 -21.29 -9.33 -10.51
CA SER A 17 -21.53 -10.65 -9.86
C SER A 17 -21.68 -10.47 -8.34
N LEU A 18 -22.36 -11.41 -7.64
CA LEU A 18 -22.64 -11.65 -6.18
C LEU A 18 -22.72 -10.47 -5.16
N GLY A 19 -22.27 -9.28 -5.50
CA GLY A 19 -22.21 -8.04 -4.73
C GLY A 19 -21.36 -8.15 -3.49
N TRP A 20 -21.47 -7.11 -2.66
CA TRP A 20 -20.90 -7.08 -1.33
C TRP A 20 -21.35 -8.28 -0.45
N ARG A 21 -22.53 -8.87 -0.71
CA ARG A 21 -23.01 -10.08 -0.01
C ARG A 21 -22.16 -11.31 -0.32
N GLY A 22 -21.74 -11.46 -1.58
CA GLY A 22 -20.79 -12.50 -1.98
C GLY A 22 -19.41 -12.32 -1.37
N LEU A 23 -18.98 -11.06 -1.22
CA LEU A 23 -17.73 -10.72 -0.55
C LEU A 23 -17.82 -11.08 0.93
N ALA A 24 -18.90 -10.66 1.60
CA ALA A 24 -19.15 -10.95 3.00
C ALA A 24 -19.08 -12.46 3.28
N ALA A 25 -19.74 -13.28 2.47
CA ALA A 25 -19.74 -14.74 2.62
C ALA A 25 -18.33 -15.38 2.63
N ARG A 26 -17.33 -14.71 2.08
CA ARG A 26 -15.94 -15.21 1.98
C ARG A 26 -15.01 -14.63 3.03
N ILE A 27 -15.22 -13.38 3.44
CA ILE A 27 -14.24 -12.65 4.28
C ILE A 27 -14.67 -12.47 5.72
N VAL A 28 -15.97 -12.57 6.02
CA VAL A 28 -16.45 -12.41 7.40
C VAL A 28 -16.40 -13.74 8.16
N PRO A 29 -16.02 -13.73 9.45
CA PRO A 29 -15.96 -14.94 10.27
C PRO A 29 -17.35 -15.44 10.71
N SER A 30 -18.41 -14.63 10.54
CA SER A 30 -19.72 -14.92 11.12
C SER A 30 -20.87 -14.22 10.40
N TRP A 31 -22.01 -14.91 10.26
CA TRP A 31 -23.28 -14.36 9.76
C TRP A 31 -23.82 -13.16 10.55
N MET A 32 -23.35 -12.96 11.78
CA MET A 32 -23.71 -11.77 12.56
C MET A 32 -23.10 -10.50 11.95
N GLU A 33 -21.90 -10.59 11.38
CA GLU A 33 -21.27 -9.45 10.69
C GLU A 33 -22.01 -9.10 9.41
N VAL A 34 -22.48 -10.11 8.66
CA VAL A 34 -23.33 -9.90 7.48
C VAL A 34 -24.57 -9.07 7.84
N ARG A 35 -25.31 -9.49 8.89
CA ARG A 35 -26.50 -8.76 9.36
C ARG A 35 -26.19 -7.36 9.87
N ARG A 36 -25.01 -7.16 10.47
CA ARG A 36 -24.56 -5.83 10.90
C ARG A 36 -24.35 -4.94 9.67
N THR A 37 -23.69 -5.45 8.64
CA THR A 37 -23.42 -4.74 7.40
C THR A 37 -24.72 -4.43 6.63
N GLU A 38 -25.71 -5.32 6.60
CA GLU A 38 -27.04 -5.05 6.02
C GLU A 38 -27.72 -3.84 6.68
N ARG A 39 -27.60 -3.70 8.00
CA ARG A 39 -28.14 -2.52 8.71
C ARG A 39 -27.39 -1.24 8.36
N LEU A 40 -26.09 -1.34 8.05
CA LEU A 40 -25.28 -0.20 7.61
C LEU A 40 -25.64 0.21 6.16
N GLU A 41 -25.87 -0.78 5.28
CA GLU A 41 -26.41 -0.57 3.93
C GLU A 41 -27.73 0.23 3.98
N ALA A 42 -28.65 -0.20 4.86
CA ALA A 42 -29.98 0.41 4.99
C ALA A 42 -29.96 1.88 5.43
N ILE A 43 -28.87 2.36 6.06
CA ILE A 43 -28.65 3.76 6.42
C ILE A 43 -27.75 4.51 5.42
N GLY A 44 -27.51 3.92 4.25
CA GLY A 44 -26.74 4.52 3.15
C GLY A 44 -25.22 4.45 3.31
N LYS A 45 -24.71 3.61 4.21
CA LYS A 45 -23.26 3.38 4.31
C LYS A 45 -22.84 2.26 3.38
N SER A 46 -21.67 2.41 2.77
CA SER A 46 -21.04 1.39 1.93
C SER A 46 -20.80 0.08 2.70
N PRO A 47 -21.49 -1.02 2.33
CA PRO A 47 -21.25 -2.34 2.90
C PRO A 47 -19.82 -2.83 2.68
N THR A 48 -19.31 -2.67 1.46
CA THR A 48 -17.97 -3.13 1.06
C THR A 48 -16.89 -2.42 1.87
N ARG A 49 -17.02 -1.10 2.09
CA ARG A 49 -16.07 -0.34 2.90
C ARG A 49 -15.96 -0.88 4.33
N GLU A 50 -17.10 -1.14 4.96
CA GLU A 50 -17.16 -1.60 6.36
C GLU A 50 -16.59 -3.03 6.49
N LEU A 51 -16.88 -3.88 5.50
CA LEU A 51 -16.35 -5.24 5.42
C LEU A 51 -14.83 -5.25 5.24
N ILE A 52 -14.31 -4.50 4.27
CA ILE A 52 -12.86 -4.39 4.02
C ILE A 52 -12.16 -3.76 5.23
N TRP A 53 -12.76 -2.75 5.87
CA TRP A 53 -12.22 -2.14 7.07
C TRP A 53 -12.10 -3.14 8.22
N SER A 54 -13.15 -3.91 8.53
CA SER A 54 -13.13 -4.96 9.56
C SER A 54 -12.07 -6.02 9.26
N TRP A 55 -11.97 -6.41 7.99
CA TRP A 55 -11.07 -7.47 7.55
C TRP A 55 -9.60 -7.05 7.54
N ALA A 56 -9.30 -5.79 7.21
CA ALA A 56 -7.94 -5.24 7.27
C ALA A 56 -7.36 -5.25 8.70
N GLN A 57 -8.20 -5.13 9.73
CA GLN A 57 -7.77 -5.21 11.14
C GLN A 57 -7.30 -6.62 11.54
N GLN A 58 -7.49 -7.63 10.69
CA GLN A 58 -7.11 -9.02 10.93
C GLN A 58 -5.77 -9.39 10.23
N ASN A 59 -4.90 -8.39 9.97
CA ASN A 59 -3.63 -8.56 9.24
C ASN A 59 -3.77 -9.17 7.84
N LYS A 60 -4.89 -8.88 7.17
CA LYS A 60 -5.14 -9.34 5.80
C LYS A 60 -4.44 -8.44 4.80
N THR A 61 -3.92 -9.06 3.74
CA THR A 61 -3.14 -8.37 2.73
C THR A 61 -3.99 -7.99 1.53
N VAL A 62 -3.49 -7.04 0.72
CA VAL A 62 -4.09 -6.74 -0.59
C VAL A 62 -4.07 -7.96 -1.51
N GLY A 63 -3.07 -8.84 -1.39
CA GLY A 63 -3.02 -10.10 -2.13
C GLY A 63 -4.16 -11.04 -1.76
N ASP A 64 -4.50 -11.13 -0.46
CA ASP A 64 -5.67 -11.90 -0.02
C ASP A 64 -6.96 -11.34 -0.64
N LEU A 65 -7.06 -10.00 -0.78
CA LEU A 65 -8.25 -9.35 -1.34
C LEU A 65 -8.40 -9.70 -2.82
N VAL A 66 -7.29 -9.64 -3.55
CA VAL A 66 -7.23 -10.00 -4.97
C VAL A 66 -7.68 -11.45 -5.18
N ASN A 67 -7.19 -12.39 -4.36
CA ASN A 67 -7.60 -13.80 -4.45
C ASN A 67 -9.12 -13.98 -4.26
N VAL A 68 -9.71 -13.26 -3.31
CA VAL A 68 -11.17 -13.31 -3.07
C VAL A 68 -11.96 -12.71 -4.25
N LEU A 69 -11.49 -11.59 -4.80
CA LEU A 69 -12.13 -10.95 -5.95
C LEU A 69 -12.01 -11.78 -7.24
N GLU A 70 -10.90 -12.51 -7.41
CA GLU A 70 -10.71 -13.50 -8.48
C GLU A 70 -11.68 -14.67 -8.35
N ASP A 71 -11.80 -15.27 -7.16
CA ASP A 71 -12.76 -16.37 -6.91
C ASP A 71 -14.21 -15.93 -7.16
N MET A 72 -14.52 -14.66 -6.91
CA MET A 72 -15.84 -14.09 -7.18
C MET A 72 -16.07 -13.70 -8.64
N GLY A 73 -15.04 -13.64 -9.48
CA GLY A 73 -15.15 -13.16 -10.86
C GLY A 73 -15.37 -11.65 -10.99
N HIS A 74 -14.93 -10.85 -10.02
CA HIS A 74 -15.06 -9.39 -10.04
C HIS A 74 -13.98 -8.73 -10.90
N TYR A 75 -14.02 -8.96 -12.21
CA TYR A 75 -12.98 -8.50 -13.14
C TYR A 75 -12.81 -6.97 -13.21
N ARG A 76 -13.89 -6.16 -13.05
CA ARG A 76 -13.76 -4.70 -12.99
C ARG A 76 -13.08 -4.21 -11.70
N ALA A 77 -13.36 -4.84 -10.56
CA ALA A 77 -12.67 -4.54 -9.31
C ALA A 77 -11.19 -4.93 -9.42
N LEU A 78 -10.88 -6.08 -10.03
CA LEU A 78 -9.52 -6.56 -10.28
C LEU A 78 -8.72 -5.60 -11.16
N GLN A 79 -9.35 -4.92 -12.14
CA GLN A 79 -8.69 -3.90 -12.96
C GLN A 79 -8.14 -2.70 -12.17
N LEU A 80 -8.58 -2.49 -10.93
CA LEU A 80 -8.02 -1.47 -10.03
C LEU A 80 -6.69 -1.90 -9.41
N PHE A 81 -6.48 -3.21 -9.27
CA PHE A 81 -5.27 -3.81 -8.73
C PHE A 81 -4.26 -4.18 -9.83
N ILE A 82 -4.72 -4.34 -11.07
CA ILE A 82 -3.83 -4.35 -12.24
C ILE A 82 -3.12 -3.00 -12.28
N PRO A 83 -1.78 -2.94 -12.36
CA PRO A 83 -1.06 -1.70 -12.56
C PRO A 83 -1.52 -1.10 -13.89
N GLN A 84 -2.45 -0.14 -13.83
CA GLN A 84 -2.99 0.59 -14.98
C GLN A 84 -1.89 1.43 -15.61
N GLY A 85 -0.94 0.81 -16.33
CA GLY A 85 0.07 1.43 -17.21
C GLY A 85 0.92 2.58 -16.65
N ARG A 86 0.74 2.97 -15.39
CA ARG A 86 1.26 4.20 -14.78
C ARG A 86 1.96 3.94 -13.45
N ASN A 87 1.81 2.73 -12.89
CA ASN A 87 2.41 2.35 -11.60
C ASN A 87 3.54 1.32 -11.70
N HIS A 88 3.88 0.85 -12.91
CA HIS A 88 5.18 0.20 -13.13
C HIS A 88 6.33 1.23 -13.17
N ARG A 89 6.01 2.52 -13.31
CA ARG A 89 6.97 3.63 -13.33
C ARG A 89 7.50 4.01 -11.94
N LEU A 90 6.76 3.68 -10.87
CA LEU A 90 7.09 4.08 -9.50
C LEU A 90 7.84 3.00 -8.70
N VAL A 91 8.05 1.81 -9.25
CA VAL A 91 8.90 0.80 -8.61
C VAL A 91 10.35 1.29 -8.69
N ILE A 92 10.91 1.70 -7.55
CA ILE A 92 12.30 2.11 -7.38
C ILE A 92 13.06 0.94 -6.76
N THR A 93 14.03 0.39 -7.48
CA THR A 93 14.92 -0.66 -6.99
C THR A 93 16.15 -0.06 -6.32
N TYR A 94 16.92 -0.89 -5.61
CA TYR A 94 18.21 -0.45 -5.07
C TYR A 94 19.18 0.00 -6.18
N SER A 95 19.20 -0.70 -7.33
CA SER A 95 20.03 -0.28 -8.48
C SER A 95 19.64 1.11 -8.97
N ASP A 96 18.34 1.39 -9.08
CA ASP A 96 17.84 2.71 -9.48
C ASP A 96 18.30 3.81 -8.50
N VAL A 97 18.35 3.50 -7.21
CA VAL A 97 18.86 4.43 -6.18
C VAL A 97 20.35 4.69 -6.38
N ILE A 98 21.14 3.64 -6.57
CA ILE A 98 22.59 3.74 -6.75
C ILE A 98 22.91 4.51 -8.03
N GLU A 99 22.35 4.11 -9.17
CA GLU A 99 22.58 4.75 -10.46
C GLU A 99 22.02 6.18 -10.47
N GLY A 100 20.79 6.37 -10.01
CA GLY A 100 20.11 7.67 -10.02
C GLY A 100 20.79 8.71 -9.16
N THR A 101 21.40 8.32 -8.04
CA THR A 101 22.20 9.22 -7.18
C THR A 101 23.67 9.32 -7.59
N ARG A 102 24.09 8.63 -8.68
CA ARG A 102 25.49 8.48 -9.10
C ARG A 102 26.38 7.96 -7.97
N HIS A 103 25.95 6.90 -7.31
CA HIS A 103 26.59 6.34 -6.12
C HIS A 103 26.70 7.35 -4.97
N PHE A 104 25.61 8.09 -4.70
CA PHE A 104 25.57 9.15 -3.69
C PHE A 104 26.62 10.26 -3.88
N HIS A 105 26.82 10.69 -5.12
CA HIS A 105 27.76 11.77 -5.46
C HIS A 105 27.36 13.11 -4.82
N GLN A 106 28.35 13.93 -4.46
CA GLN A 106 28.11 15.20 -3.76
C GLN A 106 27.27 16.19 -4.58
N ASP A 107 27.43 16.24 -5.91
CA ASP A 107 26.61 17.07 -6.81
C ASP A 107 25.12 16.73 -6.82
N MET A 108 24.79 15.52 -6.35
CA MET A 108 23.43 15.06 -6.20
C MET A 108 22.89 15.37 -4.80
N LYS A 109 23.71 15.78 -3.84
CA LYS A 109 23.28 16.08 -2.47
C LYS A 109 22.42 17.35 -2.44
N ILE A 110 21.21 17.22 -1.90
CA ILE A 110 20.26 18.32 -1.71
C ILE A 110 20.46 18.92 -0.32
N SER A 111 20.59 18.07 0.71
CA SER A 111 20.73 18.52 2.09
C SER A 111 21.46 17.51 2.97
N GLU A 112 21.96 18.01 4.10
CA GLU A 112 22.58 17.22 5.14
C GLU A 112 21.98 17.56 6.49
N GLY A 113 21.53 16.52 7.21
CA GLY A 113 21.14 16.61 8.62
C GLY A 113 22.00 15.72 9.50
N SER A 114 21.74 15.79 10.80
CA SER A 114 22.48 15.03 11.81
C SER A 114 22.42 13.51 11.60
N PHE A 115 21.28 12.99 11.15
CA PHE A 115 21.04 11.54 11.03
C PHE A 115 20.98 11.02 9.59
N SER A 116 20.98 11.92 8.60
CA SER A 116 20.81 11.53 7.20
C SER A 116 21.28 12.62 6.24
N ALA A 117 21.67 12.21 5.05
CA ALA A 117 21.79 13.10 3.90
C ALA A 117 20.67 12.81 2.89
N VAL A 118 20.18 13.83 2.21
CA VAL A 118 19.18 13.70 1.15
C VAL A 118 19.85 13.96 -0.19
N TYR A 119 19.69 13.03 -1.13
CA TYR A 119 20.22 13.10 -2.47
C TYR A 119 19.09 13.17 -3.49
N ARG A 120 19.31 13.92 -4.56
CA ARG A 120 18.52 13.87 -5.78
C ARG A 120 18.90 12.58 -6.53
N ALA A 121 17.91 11.87 -7.02
CA ALA A 121 18.09 10.73 -7.90
C ALA A 121 17.28 10.92 -9.17
N VAL A 122 17.79 10.44 -10.31
CA VAL A 122 17.11 10.52 -11.61
C VAL A 122 16.91 9.11 -12.15
N LYS A 123 15.66 8.76 -12.52
CA LYS A 123 15.31 7.52 -13.22
C LYS A 123 14.47 7.88 -14.45
N GLY A 124 15.01 7.65 -15.64
CA GLY A 124 14.38 8.11 -16.89
C GLY A 124 14.18 9.63 -16.87
N ASN A 125 12.93 10.09 -17.03
CA ASN A 125 12.57 11.51 -16.99
C ASN A 125 12.01 11.96 -15.62
N GLU A 126 12.12 11.11 -14.60
CA GLU A 126 11.64 11.39 -13.25
C GLU A 126 12.79 11.69 -12.31
N THR A 127 12.57 12.65 -11.41
CA THR A 127 13.51 13.00 -10.35
C THR A 127 12.84 12.75 -9.00
N PHE A 128 13.55 12.09 -8.09
CA PHE A 128 13.07 11.78 -6.74
C PHE A 128 14.16 12.04 -5.69
N ALA A 129 13.77 12.10 -4.41
CA ALA A 129 14.68 12.30 -3.30
C ALA A 129 14.96 10.96 -2.60
N VAL A 130 16.23 10.68 -2.34
CA VAL A 130 16.72 9.52 -1.60
C VAL A 130 17.31 9.98 -0.28
N LYS A 131 16.78 9.44 0.83
CA LYS A 131 17.29 9.73 2.16
C LYS A 131 18.25 8.63 2.61
N LEU A 132 19.54 8.94 2.68
CA LEU A 132 20.59 8.03 3.15
C LEU A 132 20.82 8.26 4.64
N PHE A 133 20.54 7.24 5.47
CA PHE A 133 20.73 7.31 6.91
C PHE A 133 22.19 6.99 7.29
N LYS A 134 22.74 7.76 8.22
CA LYS A 134 24.09 7.56 8.76
C LYS A 134 24.03 6.44 9.80
N GLN A 135 24.90 5.44 9.68
CA GLN A 135 25.03 4.42 10.72
C GLN A 135 25.69 5.06 11.95
N VAL A 136 24.94 5.18 13.05
CA VAL A 136 25.51 5.59 14.33
C VAL A 136 26.21 4.36 14.90
N LEU A 137 27.54 4.34 14.86
CA LEU A 137 28.31 3.42 15.70
C LEU A 137 28.06 3.85 17.15
N THR A 138 27.17 3.15 17.85
CA THR A 138 27.22 3.12 19.31
C THR A 138 28.52 2.45 19.69
N LEU A 139 29.56 3.24 19.97
CA LEU A 139 30.70 2.74 20.72
C LEU A 139 30.14 2.14 22.01
N PRO A 140 30.39 0.85 22.32
CA PRO A 140 29.98 0.30 23.61
C PRO A 140 30.68 1.11 24.71
N LEU A 141 29.91 1.53 25.71
CA LEU A 141 30.32 2.37 26.85
C LEU A 141 31.42 1.77 27.76
N HIS A 142 32.14 0.73 27.31
CA HIS A 142 33.14 0.02 28.10
C HIS A 142 34.59 0.23 27.68
N THR A 143 34.89 1.16 26.78
CA THR A 143 36.30 1.55 26.54
C THR A 143 36.61 2.88 27.24
N VAL A 144 36.44 2.90 28.57
CA VAL A 144 37.23 3.82 29.40
C VAL A 144 38.56 3.14 29.64
N LEU A 145 39.60 3.77 29.12
CA LEU A 145 41.01 3.48 29.30
C LEU A 145 41.33 3.25 30.79
N HIS A 146 41.93 2.11 31.12
CA HIS A 146 42.96 2.08 32.16
C HIS A 146 44.31 2.16 31.45
N LEU A 147 44.92 3.34 31.50
CA LEU A 147 46.37 3.51 31.48
C LEU A 147 46.74 4.19 32.81
#